data_AF-A0A1I0LN14-F1
#
_entry.id   AF-A0A1I0LN14-F1
#
_cell.length_a   1.000
_cell.length_b   1.000
_cell.length_c   1.000
_cell.angle_alpha   90.00
_cell.angle_beta   90.00
_cell.angle_gamma   90.00
#
_symmetry.space_group_name_H-M   'P 1'
#
loop_
_entity.id
_entity.type
_entity.pdbx_description
1 polymer ?
#
loop_
_entity_poly.entity_id
_entity_poly.type
_entity_poly.pdbx_seq_one_letter_code
_entity_poly.pdbx_strand_id
1 'polypeptide(L)'
;MVSKRSGVTEPFSRDKVVAGVRRACQGRPVSEDSLAQLGQRVEEAIRAKGAAEIPSNEVGLAILGPLRDLDEVAYLRFASVYRGFESLADFEAEIRQLKAEKGES
;
A
#
# COMPACT_ATOMS: atom_id res chain seq x y z
N MET A 1 -5.52 16.72 -5.19
CA MET A 1 -4.14 16.99 -4.70
C MET A 1 -3.81 16.03 -3.58
N VAL A 2 -2.53 15.79 -3.31
CA VAL A 2 -2.04 15.03 -2.16
C VAL A 2 -1.42 15.99 -1.16
N SER A 3 -1.97 16.06 0.05
CA SER A 3 -1.41 16.88 1.13
C SER A 3 -0.40 16.09 1.96
N LYS A 4 0.79 16.65 2.15
CA LYS A 4 1.87 16.06 2.96
C LYS A 4 1.74 16.45 4.42
N ARG A 5 2.36 15.67 5.31
CA ARG A 5 2.50 16.04 6.74
C ARG A 5 3.20 17.38 6.96
N SER A 6 4.03 17.83 6.00
CA SER A 6 4.70 19.14 6.03
C SER A 6 3.78 20.32 5.70
N GLY A 7 2.51 20.08 5.34
CA GLY A 7 1.56 21.11 4.88
C GLY A 7 1.65 21.45 3.40
N VAL A 8 2.62 20.89 2.67
CA VAL A 8 2.75 21.07 1.21
C VAL A 8 1.76 20.16 0.48
N THR A 9 1.11 20.69 -0.55
CA THR A 9 0.25 19.91 -1.46
C THR A 9 0.90 19.72 -2.81
N GLU A 10 0.74 18.54 -3.41
CA GLU A 10 1.24 18.24 -4.76
C GLU A 10 0.23 17.42 -5.57
N PRO A 11 0.33 17.35 -6.91
CA PRO A 11 -0.44 16.39 -7.69
C PRO A 11 -0.16 14.96 -7.26
N PHE A 12 -1.18 14.09 -7.34
CA PHE A 12 -0.96 12.65 -7.18
C PHE A 12 -0.01 12.15 -8.28
N SER A 13 0.92 11.26 -7.92
CA SER A 13 1.89 10.68 -8.85
C SER A 13 1.93 9.17 -8.65
N ARG A 14 1.57 8.44 -9.72
CA ARG A 14 1.71 6.97 -9.77
C ARG A 14 3.16 6.54 -9.59
N ASP A 15 4.11 7.28 -10.15
CA ASP A 15 5.53 6.94 -10.05
C ASP A 15 6.01 6.94 -8.59
N LYS A 16 5.50 7.87 -7.77
CA LYS A 16 5.79 7.89 -6.33
C LYS A 16 5.18 6.69 -5.59
N VAL A 17 3.98 6.26 -5.98
CA VAL A 17 3.34 5.05 -5.45
C VAL A 17 4.19 3.83 -5.78
N VAL A 18 4.53 3.64 -7.06
CA VAL A 18 5.34 2.52 -7.53
C VAL A 18 6.71 2.51 -6.86
N ALA A 19 7.38 3.66 -6.74
CA ALA A 19 8.66 3.77 -6.06
C ALA A 19 8.58 3.36 -4.57
N GLY A 20 7.51 3.75 -3.88
CA GLY A 20 7.29 3.36 -2.47
C GLY A 20 7.06 1.85 -2.31
N VAL A 21 6.35 1.23 -3.25
CA VAL A 21 6.04 -0.21 -3.24
C VAL A 21 7.25 -1.05 -3.64
N ARG A 22 8.06 -0.59 -4.59
CA ARG A 22 9.19 -1.34 -5.16
C ARG A 22 10.15 -1.85 -4.09
N ARG A 23 10.39 -1.06 -3.02
CA ARG A 23 11.24 -1.49 -1.90
C ARG A 23 10.66 -2.69 -1.15
N ALA A 24 9.35 -2.73 -0.94
CA ALA A 24 8.69 -3.85 -0.27
C ALA A 24 8.71 -5.14 -1.14
N CYS A 25 8.64 -4.98 -2.46
CA CYS A 25 8.71 -6.08 -3.43
C CYS A 25 10.12 -6.60 -3.72
N GLN A 26 11.18 -6.07 -3.10
CA GLN A 26 12.55 -6.50 -3.38
C GLN A 26 12.75 -8.00 -3.10
N GLY A 27 13.25 -8.73 -4.10
CA GLY A 27 13.47 -10.18 -4.04
C GLY A 27 12.18 -11.02 -4.11
N ARG A 28 11.05 -10.41 -4.48
CA ARG A 28 9.77 -11.09 -4.74
C ARG A 28 9.55 -11.28 -6.25
N PRO A 29 8.78 -12.29 -6.68
CA PRO A 29 8.46 -12.52 -8.09
C PRO A 29 7.39 -11.53 -8.59
N VAL A 30 7.67 -10.24 -8.52
CA VAL A 30 6.77 -9.16 -8.94
C VAL A 30 7.36 -8.45 -10.15
N SER A 31 6.62 -8.40 -11.27
CA SER A 31 7.05 -7.71 -12.49
C SER A 31 6.79 -6.21 -12.44
N GLU A 32 7.50 -5.44 -13.27
CA GLU A 32 7.26 -4.00 -13.44
C GLU A 32 5.83 -3.72 -13.95
N ASP A 33 5.30 -4.56 -14.83
CA ASP A 33 3.91 -4.45 -15.30
C ASP A 33 2.91 -4.62 -14.15
N SER A 34 3.17 -5.55 -13.22
CA SER A 34 2.33 -5.75 -12.04
C SER A 34 2.37 -4.54 -11.11
N LEU A 35 3.55 -3.91 -10.94
CA LEU A 35 3.69 -2.66 -10.19
C LEU A 35 2.95 -1.51 -10.87
N ALA A 36 2.99 -1.41 -12.19
CA ALA A 36 2.26 -0.41 -12.94
C ALA A 36 0.73 -0.58 -12.77
N GLN A 37 0.23 -1.81 -12.86
CA GLN A 37 -1.18 -2.13 -12.60
C GLN A 37 -1.58 -1.82 -11.16
N LEU A 38 -0.72 -2.12 -10.18
CA LEU A 38 -0.95 -1.72 -8.79
C LEU A 38 -1.07 -0.20 -8.67
N GLY A 39 -0.15 0.56 -9.28
CA GLY A 39 -0.19 2.02 -9.29
C GLY A 39 -1.48 2.58 -9.89
N GLN A 40 -1.99 1.95 -10.95
CA GLN A 40 -3.29 2.28 -11.54
C GLN A 40 -4.45 2.00 -10.57
N ARG A 41 -4.50 0.82 -9.95
CA ARG A 41 -5.55 0.47 -8.97
C ARG A 41 -5.58 1.44 -7.79
N VAL A 42 -4.42 1.88 -7.32
CA VAL A 42 -4.31 2.90 -6.26
C VAL A 42 -4.87 4.24 -6.75
N GLU A 43 -4.50 4.68 -7.96
CA GLU A 43 -5.03 5.91 -8.53
C GLU A 43 -6.56 5.88 -8.64
N GLU A 44 -7.12 4.78 -9.12
CA GLU A 44 -8.57 4.58 -9.25
C GLU A 44 -9.26 4.64 -7.87
N ALA A 45 -8.72 3.95 -6.86
CA ALA A 45 -9.24 3.98 -5.50
C ALA A 45 -9.21 5.39 -4.88
N ILE A 46 -8.15 6.15 -5.14
CA ILE A 46 -8.00 7.54 -4.70
C ILE A 46 -9.00 8.45 -5.41
N ARG A 47 -9.17 8.31 -6.73
CA ARG A 47 -10.14 9.09 -7.52
C ARG A 47 -11.58 8.79 -7.12
N ALA A 48 -11.91 7.54 -6.83
CA ALA A 48 -13.25 7.11 -6.44
C ALA A 48 -13.75 7.76 -5.13
N LYS A 49 -12.84 8.26 -4.28
CA LYS A 49 -13.21 9.01 -3.07
C LYS A 49 -13.82 10.38 -3.35
N GLY A 50 -13.64 10.94 -4.56
CA GLY A 50 -14.18 12.25 -4.93
C GLY A 50 -13.63 13.44 -4.14
N ALA A 51 -12.57 13.25 -3.35
CA ALA A 51 -11.99 14.28 -2.51
C ALA A 51 -11.05 15.21 -3.32
N ALA A 52 -11.19 16.52 -3.13
CA ALA A 52 -10.32 17.52 -3.76
C ALA A 52 -8.87 17.42 -3.27
N GLU A 53 -8.68 17.13 -1.98
CA GLU A 53 -7.39 16.91 -1.34
C GLU A 53 -7.40 15.61 -0.54
N ILE A 54 -6.32 14.84 -0.64
CA ILE A 54 -6.18 13.54 0.01
C ILE A 54 -4.87 13.53 0.78
N PRO A 55 -4.88 13.26 2.09
CA PRO A 55 -3.65 13.26 2.85
C PRO A 55 -2.76 12.06 2.47
N SER A 56 -1.44 12.27 2.51
CA SER A 56 -0.48 11.30 1.97
C SER A 56 -0.49 9.95 2.69
N ASN A 57 -0.92 9.92 3.95
CA ASN A 57 -1.16 8.69 4.69
C ASN A 57 -2.27 7.85 4.04
N GLU A 58 -3.34 8.47 3.57
CA GLU A 58 -4.43 7.76 2.89
C GLU A 58 -3.99 7.15 1.56
N VAL A 59 -3.05 7.79 0.86
CA VAL A 59 -2.42 7.20 -0.32
C VAL A 59 -1.63 5.95 0.05
N GLY A 60 -0.87 6.00 1.15
CA GLY A 60 -0.18 4.84 1.72
C GLY A 60 -1.11 3.69 2.08
N LEU A 61 -2.25 4.01 2.72
CA LEU A 61 -3.26 3.02 3.07
C LEU A 61 -3.94 2.43 1.82
N ALA A 62 -4.16 3.22 0.77
CA ALA A 62 -4.75 2.75 -0.48
C ALA A 62 -3.86 1.73 -1.23
N ILE A 63 -2.54 1.72 -0.96
CA ILE A 63 -1.59 0.74 -1.52
C ILE A 63 -1.80 -0.66 -0.92
N LEU A 64 -2.19 -0.73 0.35
CA LEU A 64 -2.23 -1.99 1.11
C LEU A 64 -3.13 -3.05 0.46
N GLY A 65 -4.32 -2.67 0.01
CA GLY A 65 -5.25 -3.60 -0.64
C GLY A 65 -4.67 -4.22 -1.93
N PRO A 66 -4.36 -3.43 -2.96
CA PRO A 66 -3.74 -3.93 -4.18
C PRO A 66 -2.43 -4.69 -3.96
N LEU A 67 -1.60 -4.26 -2.99
CA LEU A 67 -0.34 -4.94 -2.68
C LEU A 67 -0.56 -6.30 -2.02
N ARG A 68 -1.57 -6.44 -1.16
CA ARG A 68 -1.96 -7.71 -0.55
C ARG A 68 -2.37 -8.73 -1.60
N ASP A 69 -3.16 -8.31 -2.59
CA ASP A 69 -3.59 -9.18 -3.69
C ASP A 69 -2.40 -9.58 -4.57
N LEU A 70 -1.41 -8.69 -4.70
CA LEU A 70 -0.24 -8.91 -5.53
C LEU A 70 0.80 -9.84 -4.88
N ASP A 71 1.16 -9.58 -3.62
CA ASP A 71 2.14 -10.37 -2.88
C ASP A 71 2.02 -10.13 -1.36
N GLU A 72 1.63 -11.15 -0.61
CA GLU A 72 1.39 -11.05 0.84
C GLU A 72 2.66 -10.73 1.65
N VAL A 73 3.83 -11.17 1.18
CA VAL A 73 5.10 -10.91 1.87
C VAL A 73 5.51 -9.45 1.68
N ALA A 74 5.39 -8.91 0.46
CA ALA A 74 5.58 -7.50 0.17
C ALA A 74 4.56 -6.64 0.93
N TYR A 75 3.31 -7.09 1.00
CA TYR A 75 2.28 -6.47 1.83
C TYR A 75 2.71 -6.36 3.29
N LEU A 76 3.12 -7.46 3.94
CA LEU A 76 3.53 -7.45 5.34
C LEU A 76 4.73 -6.51 5.58
N ARG A 77 5.70 -6.49 4.66
CA ARG A 77 6.85 -5.56 4.73
C ARG A 77 6.45 -4.10 4.60
N PHE A 78 5.45 -3.81 3.79
CA PHE A 78 4.95 -2.45 3.60
C PHE A 78 4.05 -2.03 4.78
N ALA A 79 3.15 -2.92 5.20
CA ALA A 79 2.23 -2.72 6.31
C ALA A 79 2.98 -2.48 7.62
N SER A 80 4.10 -3.17 7.88
CA SER A 80 4.88 -2.97 9.09
C SER A 80 5.40 -1.53 9.26
N VAL A 81 5.78 -0.88 8.16
CA VAL A 81 6.20 0.53 8.19
C VAL A 81 5.00 1.46 8.29
N TYR A 82 3.96 1.24 7.48
CA TYR A 82 2.83 2.17 7.38
C TYR A 82 1.85 2.10 8.55
N ARG A 83 1.69 0.92 9.16
CA ARG A 83 0.88 0.71 10.37
C ARG A 83 1.71 0.77 11.65
N GLY A 84 3.04 0.90 11.54
CA GLY A 84 3.94 1.07 12.68
C GLY A 84 4.01 -0.18 13.56
N PHE A 85 4.33 -1.34 12.97
CA PHE A 85 4.54 -2.56 13.75
C PHE A 85 5.80 -2.41 14.59
N GLU A 86 5.69 -2.68 15.89
CA GLU A 86 6.78 -2.54 16.86
C GLU A 86 7.19 -3.89 17.46
N SER A 87 6.38 -4.94 17.23
CA SER A 87 6.54 -6.24 17.88
C SER A 87 6.21 -7.41 16.94
N LEU A 88 6.66 -8.61 17.33
CA LEU A 88 6.26 -9.85 16.67
C LEU A 88 4.74 -10.06 16.74
N ALA A 89 4.10 -9.64 17.83
CA ALA A 89 2.65 -9.75 18.01
C ALA A 89 1.87 -8.97 16.94
N ASP A 90 2.40 -7.83 16.47
CA ASP A 90 1.76 -7.06 15.39
C ASP A 90 1.77 -7.85 14.08
N PHE A 91 2.88 -8.53 13.77
CA PHE A 91 2.97 -9.42 12.62
C PHE A 91 2.01 -10.61 12.76
N GLU A 92 1.95 -11.23 13.93
CA GLU A 92 1.05 -12.36 14.18
C GLU A 92 -0.43 -11.97 14.01
N ALA A 93 -0.82 -10.79 14.52
CA ALA A 93 -2.16 -10.26 14.35
C ALA A 93 -2.50 -10.04 12.88
N GLU A 94 -1.60 -9.42 12.12
CA GLU A 94 -1.79 -9.17 10.70
C GLU A 94 -1.85 -10.48 9.88
N ILE A 95 -0.97 -11.44 10.16
CA ILE A 95 -0.97 -12.76 9.52
C ILE A 95 -2.28 -13.50 9.79
N ARG A 96 -2.79 -13.45 11.03
CA ARG A 96 -4.08 -14.06 11.38
C ARG A 96 -5.22 -13.42 10.59
N GLN A 97 -5.20 -12.10 10.42
CA GLN A 97 -6.19 -11.40 9.60
C GLN A 97 -6.12 -11.85 8.13
N LEU A 98 -4.92 -11.91 7.54
CA LEU A 98 -4.73 -12.36 6.16
C LEU A 98 -5.30 -13.77 5.92
N LYS A 99 -5.01 -14.70 6.83
CA LYS A 99 -5.54 -16.07 6.77
C LYS A 99 -7.07 -16.11 6.85
N ALA A 100 -7.65 -15.35 7.77
CA ALA A 100 -9.10 -15.28 7.94
C ALA A 100 -9.81 -14.73 6.68
N GLU A 101 -9.24 -13.70 6.04
CA GLU A 101 -9.79 -13.13 4.80
C GLU A 101 -9.75 -14.11 3.62
N LYS A 102 -8.77 -15.04 3.60
CA LYS A 102 -8.65 -16.09 2.58
C LYS A 102 -9.51 -17.34 2.86
N GLY A 103 -10.14 -17.43 4.02
CA GLY A 103 -10.83 -18.66 4.45
C GLY A 103 -9.88 -19.82 4.76
N GLU A 104 -8.59 -19.53 4.94
CA GLU A 104 -7.57 -20.50 5.34
C GLU A 104 -7.56 -20.56 6.88
N SER A 105 -8.46 -21.35 7.46
CA SER A 105 -8.52 -21.60 8.91
C SER A 105 -7.67 -22.81 9.32
#